data_AF-A0A1L5KZ97-F1
#
_entry.id   AF-A0A1L5KZ97-F1
#
_cell.length_a   1.000
_cell.length_b   1.000
_cell.length_c   1.000
_cell.angle_alpha   90.00
_cell.angle_beta   90.00
_cell.angle_gamma   90.00
#
_symmetry.space_group_name_H-M   'P 1'
#
loop_
_entity.id
_entity.type
_entity.pdbx_description
1 polymer ?
#
loop_
_entity_poly.entity_id
_entity_poly.type
_entity_poly.pdbx_seq_one_letter_code
_entity_poly.pdbx_strand_id
1 'polypeptide(L)'
;PSDDFDEQAFLDQVEKIVVPEYHVMVFCMKNGQKLIRHWVSTAKKGCWTDEYKDRQRAWMKNYMANGKGTRFSAFTTRVRCALCGSSFRRCKTKHDRPVYWRCSKGGKCESVSIREDELKRVVAEAMGLETFDEDRFREKVESIEAGKPNCLTVHFKSGRTEEISYTPTPSKRRPKARRKESREKWQRQ
;
A
#
# COMPACT_ATOMS: atom_id res chain seq x y z
N PRO A 1 5.82 -11.21 41.57
CA PRO A 1 7.16 -11.37 42.18
C PRO A 1 8.12 -10.35 41.55
N SER A 2 8.42 -9.27 42.29
CA SER A 2 9.48 -8.33 41.94
C SER A 2 10.81 -9.05 42.14
N ASP A 3 11.34 -9.57 41.04
CA ASP A 3 12.70 -10.11 40.94
C ASP A 3 13.65 -8.91 40.79
N ASP A 4 13.82 -8.14 41.86
CA ASP A 4 14.75 -7.01 41.86
C ASP A 4 16.16 -7.59 41.72
N PHE A 5 16.75 -7.35 40.56
CA PHE A 5 18.11 -7.79 40.24
C PHE A 5 19.10 -7.15 41.22
N ASP A 6 19.74 -7.97 42.04
CA ASP A 6 20.81 -7.55 42.95
C ASP A 6 22.14 -7.47 42.19
N GLU A 7 22.52 -6.24 41.83
CA GLU A 7 23.74 -5.94 41.09
C GLU A 7 25.00 -6.32 41.87
N GLN A 8 25.01 -6.12 43.20
CA GLN A 8 26.18 -6.36 44.01
C GLN A 8 26.44 -7.87 44.15
N ALA A 9 25.41 -8.65 44.43
CA ALA A 9 25.50 -10.11 44.48
C ALA A 9 25.93 -10.71 43.13
N PHE A 10 25.52 -10.09 42.03
CA PHE A 10 25.94 -10.48 40.68
C PHE A 10 27.43 -10.23 40.42
N LEU A 11 27.92 -9.01 40.72
CA LEU A 11 29.32 -8.63 40.53
C LEU A 11 30.28 -9.39 41.45
N ASP A 12 29.82 -9.84 42.62
CA ASP A 12 30.62 -10.63 43.54
C ASP A 12 30.87 -12.05 43.00
N GLN A 13 29.93 -12.62 42.25
CA GLN A 13 29.98 -14.01 41.77
C GLN A 13 30.51 -14.14 40.34
N VAL A 14 30.15 -13.21 39.45
CA VAL A 14 30.48 -13.27 38.02
C VAL A 14 31.76 -12.49 37.73
N GLU A 15 32.74 -13.15 37.14
CA GLU A 15 33.98 -12.53 36.68
C GLU A 15 33.80 -11.89 35.30
N LYS A 16 33.21 -12.64 34.37
CA LYS A 16 32.92 -12.17 33.00
C LYS A 16 31.82 -12.99 32.36
N ILE A 17 31.12 -12.38 31.40
CA ILE A 17 30.15 -13.06 30.53
C ILE A 17 30.74 -13.10 29.13
N VAL A 18 30.79 -14.29 28.53
CA VAL A 18 31.21 -14.47 27.14
C VAL A 18 30.04 -14.96 26.30
N VAL A 19 29.96 -14.46 25.07
CA VAL A 19 28.93 -14.84 24.09
C VAL A 19 29.64 -15.56 22.95
N PRO A 20 29.86 -16.89 23.06
CA PRO A 20 30.63 -17.62 22.05
C PRO A 20 29.84 -17.75 20.75
N GLU A 21 28.51 -17.85 20.83
CA GLU A 21 27.62 -18.13 19.72
C GLU A 21 26.28 -17.41 19.88
N TYR A 22 25.56 -17.29 18.78
CA TYR A 22 24.23 -16.70 18.77
C TYR A 22 23.28 -17.52 19.68
N HIS A 23 22.54 -16.84 20.56
CA HIS A 23 21.69 -17.44 21.60
C HIS A 23 22.41 -18.13 22.78
N VAL A 24 23.73 -17.99 22.93
CA VAL A 24 24.48 -18.60 24.05
C VAL A 24 25.18 -17.53 24.88
N MET A 25 24.93 -17.50 26.18
CA MET A 25 25.68 -16.72 27.16
C MET A 25 26.36 -17.66 28.14
N VAL A 26 27.67 -17.48 28.34
CA VAL A 26 28.46 -18.25 29.31
C VAL A 26 28.95 -17.30 30.39
N PHE A 27 28.47 -17.49 31.61
CA PHE A 27 28.93 -16.77 32.79
C PHE A 27 30.15 -17.50 33.36
N CYS A 28 31.31 -16.85 33.35
CA CYS A 28 32.49 -17.30 34.06
C CYS A 28 32.44 -16.73 35.48
N MET A 29 32.32 -17.60 36.46
CA MET A 29 32.26 -17.25 37.88
C MET A 29 33.67 -17.07 38.44
N LYS A 30 33.84 -16.22 39.47
CA LYS A 30 35.15 -15.99 40.12
C LYS A 30 35.71 -17.24 40.82
N ASN A 31 34.86 -18.21 41.15
CA ASN A 31 35.27 -19.50 41.70
C ASN A 31 35.73 -20.52 40.62
N GLY A 32 35.83 -20.10 39.35
CA GLY A 32 36.25 -20.92 38.22
C GLY A 32 35.13 -21.70 37.53
N GLN A 33 33.90 -21.70 38.06
CA GLN A 33 32.77 -22.38 37.42
C GLN A 33 32.27 -21.64 36.18
N LYS A 34 31.74 -22.38 35.21
CA LYS A 34 31.11 -21.82 34.00
C LYS A 34 29.64 -22.21 33.94
N LEU A 35 28.75 -21.23 33.88
CA LEU A 35 27.32 -21.43 33.70
C LEU A 35 26.92 -21.05 32.27
N ILE A 36 26.44 -22.03 31.51
CA ILE A 36 25.99 -21.84 30.13
C ILE A 36 24.47 -21.64 30.14
N ARG A 37 24.01 -20.54 29.54
CA ARG A 37 22.59 -20.22 29.37
C ARG A 37 22.27 -19.98 27.90
N HIS A 38 21.26 -20.69 27.41
CA HIS A 38 20.70 -20.45 26.10
C HIS A 38 19.59 -19.40 26.24
N TRP A 39 19.77 -18.22 25.66
CA TRP A 39 18.75 -17.19 25.64
C TRP A 39 17.93 -17.31 24.36
N VAL A 40 16.61 -17.27 24.47
CA VAL A 40 15.72 -17.22 23.30
C VAL A 40 15.06 -15.85 23.28
N SER A 41 15.19 -15.12 22.17
CA SER A 41 14.49 -13.85 22.00
C SER A 41 12.98 -14.02 22.12
N THR A 42 12.41 -13.42 23.15
CA THR A 42 10.96 -13.24 23.31
C THR A 42 10.50 -11.90 22.75
N ALA A 43 11.43 -11.03 22.36
CA ALA A 43 11.14 -9.74 21.76
C ALA A 43 10.27 -9.93 20.50
N LYS A 44 9.13 -9.25 20.46
CA LYS A 44 8.16 -9.23 19.36
C LYS A 44 7.38 -10.54 19.09
N LYS A 45 7.55 -11.61 19.86
CA LYS A 45 6.79 -12.86 19.64
C LYS A 45 5.27 -12.72 19.90
N GLY A 46 4.87 -11.80 20.79
CA GLY A 46 3.47 -11.49 21.10
C GLY A 46 2.92 -10.20 20.50
N CYS A 47 3.70 -9.42 19.75
CA CYS A 47 3.28 -8.07 19.31
C CYS A 47 2.35 -8.07 18.09
N TRP A 48 1.92 -9.25 17.65
CA TRP A 48 1.02 -9.47 16.52
C TRP A 48 -0.06 -10.48 16.91
N THR A 49 -0.81 -10.18 17.98
CA THR A 49 -2.07 -10.90 18.25
C THR A 49 -3.01 -10.72 17.05
N ASP A 50 -3.90 -11.68 16.82
CA ASP A 50 -4.84 -11.59 15.70
C ASP A 50 -5.77 -10.37 15.84
N GLU A 51 -6.16 -10.04 17.07
CA GLU A 51 -6.89 -8.80 17.37
C GLU A 51 -6.11 -7.54 16.97
N TYR A 52 -4.79 -7.50 17.22
CA TYR A 52 -3.95 -6.37 16.80
C TYR A 52 -3.82 -6.29 15.28
N LYS A 53 -3.65 -7.44 14.59
CA LYS A 53 -3.66 -7.50 13.12
C LYS A 53 -4.96 -6.94 12.57
N ASP A 54 -6.09 -7.31 13.14
CA ASP A 54 -7.41 -6.89 12.67
C ASP A 54 -7.67 -5.41 12.94
N ARG A 55 -7.28 -4.90 14.12
CA ARG A 55 -7.28 -3.45 14.40
C ARG A 55 -6.40 -2.68 13.41
N GLN A 56 -5.20 -3.17 13.13
CA GLN A 56 -4.31 -2.55 12.16
C GLN A 56 -4.88 -2.58 10.74
N ARG A 57 -5.50 -3.69 10.31
CA ARG A 57 -6.19 -3.80 9.01
C ARG A 57 -7.37 -2.84 8.92
N ALA A 58 -8.21 -2.76 9.96
CA ALA A 58 -9.34 -1.85 10.02
C ALA A 58 -8.88 -0.38 9.97
N TRP A 59 -7.85 -0.04 10.75
CA TRP A 59 -7.24 1.29 10.73
C TRP A 59 -6.69 1.63 9.34
N MET A 60 -5.92 0.73 8.71
CA MET A 60 -5.40 0.94 7.36
C MET A 60 -6.52 1.12 6.32
N LYS A 61 -7.60 0.33 6.40
CA LYS A 61 -8.76 0.47 5.51
C LYS A 61 -9.40 1.84 5.66
N ASN A 62 -9.64 2.30 6.88
CA ASN A 62 -10.20 3.62 7.15
C ASN A 62 -9.25 4.76 6.74
N TYR A 63 -7.95 4.62 7.02
CA TYR A 63 -6.93 5.59 6.64
C TYR A 63 -6.84 5.75 5.12
N MET A 64 -6.86 4.65 4.36
CA MET A 64 -6.86 4.68 2.91
C MET A 64 -8.15 5.28 2.33
N ALA A 65 -9.29 5.02 2.96
CA ALA A 65 -10.60 5.47 2.46
C ALA A 65 -10.90 6.95 2.78
N ASN A 66 -10.48 7.43 3.96
CA ASN A 66 -10.93 8.70 4.53
C ASN A 66 -9.78 9.68 4.83
N GLY A 67 -8.52 9.28 4.70
CA GLY A 67 -7.38 10.15 5.00
C GLY A 67 -7.29 11.36 4.06
N LYS A 68 -7.66 12.56 4.55
CA LYS A 68 -7.38 13.84 3.88
C LYS A 68 -5.89 14.18 3.98
N GLY A 69 -5.31 14.78 2.94
CA GLY A 69 -3.90 15.18 2.92
C GLY A 69 -2.89 14.02 2.92
N THR A 70 -3.35 12.77 2.77
CA THR A 70 -2.46 11.59 2.72
C THR A 70 -1.96 11.33 1.30
N ARG A 71 -1.06 10.36 1.16
CA ARG A 71 -0.60 9.89 -0.16
C ARG A 71 -1.69 9.19 -1.00
N PHE A 72 -2.81 8.83 -0.39
CA PHE A 72 -3.90 8.09 -1.02
C PHE A 72 -4.93 9.06 -1.62
N SER A 73 -5.39 8.75 -2.83
CA SER A 73 -6.46 9.49 -3.49
C SER A 73 -7.83 9.03 -2.98
N ALA A 74 -8.86 9.87 -3.09
CA ALA A 74 -10.26 9.52 -2.82
C ALA A 74 -10.71 8.19 -3.44
N PHE A 75 -10.22 7.89 -4.66
CA PHE A 75 -10.51 6.67 -5.42
C PHE A 75 -9.85 5.41 -4.85
N THR A 76 -8.86 5.55 -3.97
CA THR A 76 -8.15 4.41 -3.38
C THR A 76 -9.15 3.52 -2.66
N THR A 77 -9.06 2.20 -2.86
CA THR A 77 -10.00 1.17 -2.36
C THR A 77 -11.43 1.21 -2.93
N ARG A 78 -11.86 2.31 -3.56
CA ARG A 78 -13.21 2.46 -4.14
C ARG A 78 -13.32 1.98 -5.58
N VAL A 79 -12.23 2.05 -6.36
CA VAL A 79 -12.23 1.58 -7.75
C VAL A 79 -11.90 0.10 -7.83
N ARG A 80 -12.83 -0.69 -8.37
CA ARG A 80 -12.77 -2.14 -8.56
C ARG A 80 -12.83 -2.50 -10.04
N CYS A 81 -12.25 -3.64 -10.39
CA CYS A 81 -12.29 -4.16 -11.74
C CYS A 81 -13.63 -4.85 -12.01
N ALA A 82 -14.38 -4.36 -12.99
CA ALA A 82 -15.63 -4.98 -13.45
C ALA A 82 -15.40 -6.42 -13.96
N LEU A 83 -14.20 -6.74 -14.48
CA LEU A 83 -13.90 -8.05 -15.06
C LEU A 83 -13.46 -9.11 -14.05
N CYS A 84 -12.77 -8.71 -12.98
CA CYS A 84 -12.13 -9.67 -12.05
C CYS A 84 -12.29 -9.34 -10.57
N GLY A 85 -13.05 -8.30 -10.23
CA GLY A 85 -13.32 -7.83 -8.86
C GLY A 85 -12.12 -7.20 -8.13
N SER A 86 -10.91 -7.32 -8.67
CA SER A 86 -9.69 -6.81 -8.02
C SER A 86 -9.64 -5.29 -8.03
N SER A 87 -9.05 -4.68 -6.99
CA SER A 87 -8.93 -3.22 -6.92
C SER A 87 -8.05 -2.65 -8.04
N PHE A 88 -8.41 -1.47 -8.51
CA PHE A 88 -7.53 -0.66 -9.35
C PHE A 88 -6.47 0.02 -8.48
N ARG A 89 -5.25 0.11 -9.00
CA ARG A 89 -4.13 0.79 -8.38
C ARG A 89 -3.82 2.08 -9.15
N ARG A 90 -3.58 3.14 -8.38
CA ARG A 90 -3.03 4.40 -8.88
C ARG A 90 -1.57 4.24 -9.29
N CYS A 91 -1.27 4.54 -10.55
CA CYS A 91 0.05 4.49 -11.15
C CYS A 91 0.53 5.91 -11.47
N LYS A 92 1.39 6.43 -10.59
CA LYS A 92 2.19 7.62 -10.87
C LYS A 92 3.41 7.23 -11.69
N THR A 93 3.73 8.02 -12.70
CA THR A 93 4.98 7.87 -13.46
C THR A 93 5.93 9.01 -13.11
N LYS A 94 7.24 8.81 -13.32
CA LYS A 94 8.21 9.90 -13.18
C LYS A 94 7.94 10.93 -14.28
N HIS A 95 8.12 12.22 -13.99
CA HIS A 95 7.84 13.38 -14.85
C HIS A 95 6.34 13.74 -15.00
N ASP A 96 6.06 14.85 -15.69
CA ASP A 96 4.75 15.49 -15.93
C ASP A 96 3.80 14.68 -16.84
N ARG A 97 3.71 13.38 -16.56
CA ARG A 97 2.86 12.44 -17.26
C ARG A 97 1.56 12.25 -16.48
N PRO A 98 0.43 12.06 -17.18
CA PRO A 98 -0.85 11.86 -16.54
C PRO A 98 -0.82 10.62 -15.64
N VAL A 99 -1.53 10.71 -14.52
CA VAL A 99 -1.71 9.59 -13.59
C VAL A 99 -2.76 8.64 -14.16
N TYR A 100 -2.50 7.34 -14.08
CA TYR A 100 -3.41 6.29 -14.54
C TYR A 100 -3.87 5.39 -13.40
N TRP A 101 -5.03 4.79 -13.57
CA TRP A 101 -5.57 3.73 -12.74
C TRP A 101 -5.67 2.45 -13.57
N ARG A 102 -5.13 1.35 -13.05
CA ARG A 102 -5.14 0.04 -13.72
C ARG A 102 -5.46 -1.08 -12.75
N CYS A 103 -6.02 -2.17 -13.23
CA CYS A 103 -6.24 -3.37 -12.42
C CYS A 103 -4.93 -3.86 -11.77
N SER A 104 -5.01 -4.23 -10.50
CA SER A 104 -3.88 -4.77 -9.73
C SER A 104 -3.35 -6.10 -10.29
N LYS A 105 -4.19 -6.90 -10.96
CA LYS A 105 -3.76 -8.13 -11.65
C LYS A 105 -2.93 -7.86 -12.91
N GLY A 106 -2.90 -6.61 -13.39
CA GLY A 106 -2.06 -6.20 -14.51
C GLY A 106 -2.33 -7.02 -15.77
N GLY A 107 -1.27 -7.51 -16.43
CA GLY A 107 -1.38 -8.27 -17.69
C GLY A 107 -2.11 -9.62 -17.57
N LYS A 108 -2.50 -10.05 -16.36
CA LYS A 108 -3.36 -11.23 -16.13
C LYS A 108 -4.86 -10.89 -16.21
N CYS A 109 -5.20 -9.65 -16.56
CA CYS A 109 -6.57 -9.17 -16.67
C CYS A 109 -6.66 -8.23 -17.88
N GLU A 110 -7.70 -8.40 -18.69
CA GLU A 110 -7.92 -7.64 -19.93
C GLU A 110 -8.51 -6.24 -19.69
N SER A 111 -8.60 -5.82 -18.44
CA SER A 111 -9.17 -4.53 -18.06
C SER A 111 -8.41 -3.36 -18.66
N VAL A 112 -9.14 -2.39 -19.20
CA VAL A 112 -8.57 -1.15 -19.73
C VAL A 112 -8.20 -0.21 -18.57
N SER A 113 -7.05 0.47 -18.69
CA SER A 113 -6.65 1.52 -17.74
C SER A 113 -7.35 2.84 -18.04
N ILE A 114 -7.70 3.59 -17.00
CA ILE A 114 -8.31 4.92 -17.10
C ILE A 114 -7.35 6.00 -16.59
N ARG A 115 -7.35 7.18 -17.19
CA ARG A 115 -6.60 8.33 -16.65
C ARG A 115 -7.33 8.89 -15.43
N GLU A 116 -6.59 9.43 -14.48
CA GLU A 116 -7.19 9.99 -13.26
C GLU A 116 -8.05 11.23 -13.54
N ASP A 117 -7.68 12.07 -14.50
CA ASP A 117 -8.48 13.23 -14.89
C ASP A 117 -9.80 12.84 -15.56
N GLU A 118 -9.78 11.81 -16.42
CA GLU A 118 -11.01 11.22 -16.96
C GLU A 118 -11.88 10.63 -15.86
N LEU A 119 -11.28 9.85 -14.95
CA LEU A 119 -12.00 9.27 -13.82
C LEU A 119 -12.66 10.35 -12.98
N LYS A 120 -11.97 11.46 -12.71
CA LYS A 120 -12.54 12.62 -11.99
C LYS A 120 -13.69 13.26 -12.75
N ARG A 121 -13.53 13.49 -14.06
CA ARG A 121 -14.55 14.11 -14.91
C ARG A 121 -15.83 13.28 -14.95
N VAL A 122 -15.72 12.00 -15.27
CA VAL A 122 -16.87 11.09 -15.41
C VAL A 122 -17.60 10.91 -14.07
N VAL A 123 -16.85 10.84 -12.97
CA VAL A 123 -17.45 10.72 -11.64
C VAL A 123 -18.08 12.04 -11.18
N ALA A 124 -17.53 13.21 -11.55
CA ALA A 124 -18.17 14.49 -11.29
C ALA A 124 -19.51 14.60 -12.02
N GLU A 125 -19.54 14.20 -13.29
CA GLU A 125 -20.75 14.12 -14.11
C GLU A 125 -21.81 13.20 -13.48
N ALA A 126 -21.43 12.01 -13.02
CA ALA A 126 -22.30 11.09 -12.27
C ALA A 126 -22.95 11.75 -11.04
N MET A 127 -22.17 12.58 -10.34
CA MET A 127 -22.62 13.28 -9.14
C MET A 127 -23.44 14.54 -9.45
N GLY A 128 -23.59 14.92 -10.73
CA GLY A 128 -24.21 16.17 -11.16
C GLY A 128 -23.37 17.40 -10.83
N LEU A 129 -22.03 17.28 -10.84
CA LEU A 129 -21.09 18.35 -10.53
C LEU A 129 -20.28 18.75 -11.77
N GLU A 130 -20.04 20.05 -11.95
CA GLU A 130 -19.18 20.56 -13.04
C GLU A 130 -17.72 20.17 -12.86
N THR A 131 -17.26 20.10 -11.61
CA THR A 131 -15.87 19.75 -11.25
C THR A 131 -15.85 18.70 -10.15
N PHE A 132 -14.78 17.90 -10.14
CA PHE A 132 -14.63 16.85 -9.15
C PHE A 132 -14.35 17.42 -7.75
N ASP A 133 -15.28 17.19 -6.84
CA ASP A 133 -15.14 17.47 -5.41
C ASP A 133 -14.88 16.16 -4.65
N GLU A 134 -13.71 16.08 -4.00
CA GLU A 134 -13.27 14.89 -3.26
C GLU A 134 -14.14 14.60 -2.02
N ASP A 135 -14.62 15.64 -1.33
CA ASP A 135 -15.42 15.49 -0.13
C ASP A 135 -16.84 15.02 -0.47
N ARG A 136 -17.46 15.62 -1.49
CA ARG A 136 -18.75 15.15 -2.03
C ARG A 136 -18.65 13.73 -2.57
N PHE A 137 -17.54 13.38 -3.21
CA PHE A 137 -17.28 12.03 -3.67
C PHE A 137 -17.26 11.02 -2.52
N ARG A 138 -16.50 11.30 -1.45
CA ARG A 138 -16.43 10.42 -0.28
C ARG A 138 -17.77 10.30 0.45
N GLU A 139 -18.57 11.36 0.44
CA GLU A 139 -19.91 11.41 1.02
C GLU A 139 -20.87 10.50 0.22
N LYS A 140 -20.96 10.68 -1.09
CA LYS A 140 -22.00 10.10 -1.95
C LYS A 140 -21.65 8.75 -2.56
N VAL A 141 -20.39 8.49 -2.90
CA VAL A 141 -19.98 7.31 -3.67
C VAL A 141 -19.46 6.20 -2.75
N GLU A 142 -20.02 5.00 -2.92
CA GLU A 142 -19.58 3.79 -2.25
C GLU A 142 -18.43 3.11 -2.99
N SER A 143 -18.62 2.83 -4.28
CA SER A 143 -17.60 2.18 -5.11
C SER A 143 -17.76 2.51 -6.59
N ILE A 144 -16.73 2.22 -7.38
CA ILE A 144 -16.72 2.40 -8.84
C ILE A 144 -16.23 1.10 -9.45
N GLU A 145 -16.90 0.63 -10.50
CA GLU A 145 -16.41 -0.42 -11.36
C GLU A 145 -15.78 0.17 -12.63
N ALA A 146 -14.56 -0.27 -12.92
CA ALA A 146 -13.77 0.15 -14.06
C ALA A 146 -13.19 -1.06 -14.80
N GLY A 147 -12.71 -0.85 -16.03
CA GLY A 147 -12.00 -1.86 -16.80
C GLY A 147 -12.72 -2.30 -18.07
N LYS A 148 -14.02 -2.02 -18.20
CA LYS A 148 -14.70 -2.03 -19.49
C LYS A 148 -14.18 -0.86 -20.35
N PRO A 149 -14.05 -1.01 -21.68
CA PRO A 149 -13.71 0.11 -22.54
C PRO A 149 -14.75 1.22 -22.43
N ASN A 150 -14.30 2.46 -22.20
CA ASN A 150 -15.13 3.66 -22.26
C ASN A 150 -16.39 3.65 -21.38
N CYS A 151 -16.36 2.87 -20.29
CA CYS A 151 -17.49 2.69 -19.40
C CYS A 151 -17.03 2.63 -17.93
N LEU A 152 -17.77 3.31 -17.05
CA LEU A 152 -17.68 3.20 -15.60
C LEU A 152 -19.06 2.94 -15.01
N THR A 153 -19.12 2.13 -13.96
CA THR A 153 -20.33 1.99 -13.14
C THR A 153 -20.08 2.59 -11.77
N VAL A 154 -20.85 3.61 -11.38
CA VAL A 154 -20.75 4.28 -10.09
C VAL A 154 -21.85 3.76 -9.18
N HIS A 155 -21.45 3.25 -8.02
CA HIS A 155 -22.36 2.79 -6.97
C HIS A 155 -22.42 3.85 -5.87
N PHE A 156 -23.59 4.44 -5.68
CA PHE A 156 -23.83 5.46 -4.67
C PHE A 156 -24.27 4.84 -3.35
N LYS A 157 -23.91 5.47 -2.23
CA LYS A 157 -24.37 5.03 -0.90
C LYS A 157 -25.87 5.11 -0.69
N SER A 158 -26.59 5.85 -1.55
CA SER A 158 -28.04 5.88 -1.56
C SER A 158 -28.67 4.60 -2.15
N GLY A 159 -27.86 3.66 -2.65
CA GLY A 159 -28.31 2.45 -3.36
C GLY A 159 -28.55 2.67 -4.87
N ARG A 160 -28.38 3.90 -5.37
CA ARG A 160 -28.41 4.19 -6.81
C ARG A 160 -27.15 3.64 -7.47
N THR A 161 -27.31 3.03 -8.64
CA THR A 161 -26.19 2.60 -9.50
C THR A 161 -26.34 3.25 -10.86
N GLU A 162 -25.22 3.71 -11.40
CA GLU A 162 -25.22 4.50 -12.61
C GLU A 162 -24.09 4.07 -13.54
N GLU A 163 -24.44 3.56 -14.73
CA GLU A 163 -23.48 3.19 -15.76
C GLU A 163 -23.30 4.35 -16.73
N ILE A 164 -22.06 4.78 -16.92
CA ILE A 164 -21.71 5.97 -17.67
C ILE A 164 -20.74 5.56 -18.76
N SER A 165 -21.19 5.75 -20.00
CA SER A 165 -20.32 5.69 -21.16
C SER A 165 -19.67 7.05 -21.39
N TYR A 166 -18.38 7.07 -21.73
CA TYR A 166 -17.64 8.31 -21.92
C TYR A 166 -16.67 8.22 -23.09
N THR A 167 -16.50 9.33 -23.80
CA THR A 167 -15.46 9.45 -24.83
C THR A 167 -14.14 9.83 -24.16
N PRO A 168 -13.06 9.03 -24.32
CA PRO A 168 -11.76 9.38 -23.74
C PRO A 168 -11.20 10.62 -24.43
N THR A 169 -10.62 11.56 -23.66
CA THR A 169 -9.89 12.66 -24.30
C THR A 169 -8.67 12.12 -25.07
N PRO A 170 -8.43 12.62 -26.31
CA PRO A 170 -7.24 12.28 -27.06
C PRO A 170 -6.00 12.59 -26.24
N SER A 171 -5.09 11.62 -26.12
CA SER A 171 -3.84 11.85 -25.40
C SER A 171 -2.99 12.85 -26.20
N LYS A 172 -2.55 13.95 -25.58
CA LYS A 172 -1.58 14.91 -26.15
C LYS A 172 -0.15 14.30 -26.26
N ARG A 173 -0.03 13.05 -26.72
CA ARG A 173 1.27 12.42 -26.95
C ARG A 173 1.97 13.18 -28.07
N ARG A 174 3.13 13.77 -27.77
CA ARG A 174 4.12 14.13 -28.79
C ARG A 174 4.41 12.87 -29.64
N PRO A 175 4.44 12.96 -30.98
CA PRO A 175 4.79 11.84 -31.85
C PRO A 175 6.14 11.23 -31.45
N LYS A 176 6.23 9.90 -31.46
CA LYS A 176 7.44 9.12 -31.12
C LYS A 176 8.49 9.21 -32.25
N ALA A 177 8.98 10.38 -32.60
CA ALA A 177 10.03 10.52 -33.63
C ALA A 177 11.46 10.21 -33.12
N ARG A 178 11.67 9.94 -31.82
CA ARG A 178 13.03 9.87 -31.25
C ARG A 178 13.35 8.58 -30.47
N ARG A 179 13.02 7.41 -31.05
CA ARG A 179 13.41 6.09 -30.49
C ARG A 179 14.34 5.26 -31.41
N LYS A 180 14.80 5.79 -32.55
CA LYS A 180 15.77 5.06 -33.39
C LYS A 180 17.24 5.40 -33.09
N GLU A 181 17.53 6.63 -32.68
CA GLU A 181 18.93 7.10 -32.49
C GLU A 181 19.65 6.55 -31.24
N SER A 182 18.92 6.09 -30.21
CA SER A 182 19.56 5.52 -29.00
C SER A 182 19.81 4.01 -29.07
N ARG A 183 19.28 3.25 -30.05
CA ARG A 183 19.55 1.81 -30.13
C ARG A 183 20.81 1.51 -30.95
N GLU A 184 21.18 2.40 -31.87
CA GLU A 184 22.40 2.28 -32.67
C GLU A 184 23.67 2.73 -31.91
N LYS A 185 23.53 3.60 -30.90
CA LYS A 185 24.66 4.04 -30.05
C LYS A 185 25.16 3.00 -29.03
N TRP A 186 24.41 1.93 -28.75
CA TRP A 186 24.84 0.85 -27.85
C TRP A 186 25.46 -0.35 -28.57
N GLN A 187 25.49 -0.36 -29.90
CA GLN A 187 26.11 -1.43 -30.71
C GLN A 187 27.45 -1.01 -31.34
N ARG A 188 27.95 0.18 -30.99
CA ARG A 188 29.26 0.71 -31.44
C ARG A 188 30.09 1.25 -30.26
N GLN A 189 30.01 0.60 -29.11
CA GLN A 189 31.01 0.72 -28.04
C GLN A 189 31.40 -0.68 -27.61
#